data_AF-A0A060BLE6-F1
#
_entry.id   AF-A0A060BLE6-F1
#
_cell.length_a   1.000
_cell.length_b   1.000
_cell.length_c   1.000
_cell.angle_alpha   90.00
_cell.angle_beta   90.00
_cell.angle_gamma   90.00
#
_symmetry.space_group_name_H-M   'P 1'
#
loop_
_entity.id
_entity.type
_entity.pdbx_description
1 polymer ?
#
loop_
_entity_poly.entity_id
_entity_poly.type
_entity_poly.pdbx_seq_one_letter_code
_entity_poly.pdbx_strand_id
1 'polypeptide(L)' 'MYVSADSADVWSEPSLFELDKSGRPAGLAGVPPDYFNTKGQLWGNPTYDWNELRRKNYSWWIRRFSRMFELYD' A
#
# COMPACT_ATOMS: atom_id res chain seq x y z
N MET A 1 2.50 -5.78 -3.68
CA MET A 1 2.97 -4.51 -4.28
C MET A 1 2.45 -3.36 -3.44
N TYR A 2 3.34 -2.53 -2.91
CA TYR A 2 3.04 -1.44 -1.97
C TYR A 2 3.71 -0.13 -2.41
N VAL A 3 3.43 0.97 -1.72
CA VAL A 3 4.14 2.26 -1.85
C VAL A 3 4.87 2.58 -0.55
N SER A 4 5.86 3.47 -0.57
CA SER A 4 6.56 3.91 0.65
C SER A 4 5.61 4.69 1.56
N ALA A 5 5.78 4.61 2.89
CA ALA A 5 5.07 5.47 3.84
C ALA A 5 5.36 6.96 3.56
N ASP A 6 6.61 7.26 3.23
CA ASP A 6 7.05 8.59 2.80
C ASP A 6 6.95 8.70 1.28
N SER A 7 5.72 8.71 0.78
CA SER A 7 5.42 8.91 -0.65
C SER A 7 4.29 9.90 -0.84
N ALA A 8 4.28 10.56 -2.00
CA ALA A 8 3.19 11.45 -2.38
C ALA A 8 1.84 10.72 -2.45
N ASP A 9 1.82 9.43 -2.75
CA ASP A 9 0.61 8.61 -2.76
C ASP A 9 -0.04 8.54 -1.37
N VAL A 10 0.76 8.25 -0.34
CA VAL A 10 0.28 8.15 1.05
C VAL A 10 -0.10 9.53 1.60
N TRP A 11 0.67 10.57 1.25
CA TRP A 11 0.37 11.93 1.69
C TRP A 11 -0.91 12.50 1.06
N SER A 12 -1.14 12.25 -0.23
CA SER A 12 -2.29 12.83 -0.96
C SER A 12 -3.59 12.03 -0.80
N GLU A 13 -3.51 10.73 -0.55
CA GLU A 13 -4.67 9.84 -0.41
C GLU A 13 -4.58 9.01 0.89
N PRO A 14 -4.40 9.64 2.06
CA PRO A 14 -4.10 8.92 3.31
C PRO A 14 -5.21 7.96 3.74
N SER A 15 -6.46 8.22 3.34
CA SER A 15 -7.59 7.35 3.65
C SER A 15 -7.50 5.97 3.00
N LEU A 16 -6.70 5.81 1.93
CA LEU A 16 -6.54 4.54 1.23
C LEU A 16 -5.58 3.57 1.94
N PHE A 17 -4.96 4.00 3.03
CA PHE A 17 -3.93 3.27 3.75
C PHE A 17 -4.32 3.10 5.22
N GLU A 18 -3.87 2.00 5.82
CA GLU A 18 -4.05 1.71 7.24
C GLU A 18 -3.08 2.60 8.06
N LEU A 19 -3.52 3.81 8.39
CA LEU A 19 -2.77 4.81 9.15
C LEU A 19 -3.40 5.10 10.51
N ASP A 20 -2.57 5.43 11.50
CA ASP A 20 -3.02 5.94 12.79
C ASP A 20 -3.47 7.42 12.69
N LYS A 21 -4.00 7.95 13.80
CA LYS A 21 -4.45 9.36 13.88
C LYS A 21 -3.34 10.39 13.63
N SER A 22 -2.07 9.98 13.72
CA SER A 22 -0.91 10.84 13.45
C SER A 22 -0.39 10.67 12.02
N GLY A 23 -1.07 9.88 11.17
CA GLY A 23 -0.67 9.60 9.79
C GLY A 23 0.45 8.57 9.66
N ARG A 24 0.79 7.82 10.73
CA ARG A 24 1.83 6.78 10.69
C ARG A 24 1.21 5.42 10.36
N PRO A 25 1.91 4.51 9.66
CA PRO A 25 1.37 3.18 9.36
C PRO A 25 0.92 2.42 10.62
N ALA A 26 -0.34 2.02 10.67
CA ALA A 26 -0.90 1.15 11.69
C ALA A 26 -0.76 -0.33 11.30
N GLY A 27 -0.74 -0.63 9.99
CA GLY A 27 -0.41 -1.94 9.43
C GLY A 27 0.81 -1.84 8.52
N LEU A 28 1.77 -2.77 8.69
CA LEU A 28 2.99 -2.84 7.89
C LEU A 28 3.02 -4.11 7.04
N ALA A 29 3.43 -3.95 5.80
CA ALA A 29 3.61 -5.04 4.86
C ALA A 29 4.83 -5.90 5.23
N GLY A 30 4.68 -7.20 4.99
CA GLY A 30 5.73 -8.19 5.17
C GLY A 30 5.26 -9.57 4.74
N VAL A 31 6.12 -10.55 4.98
CA VAL A 31 5.82 -11.98 4.81
C VAL A 31 6.15 -12.74 6.08
N PRO A 32 5.34 -13.76 6.45
CA PRO A 32 5.60 -14.57 7.63
C PRO A 32 6.88 -15.40 7.47
N PRO A 33 7.37 -16.01 8.56
CA PRO A 33 8.44 -16.99 8.50
C PRO A 33 8.18 -18.13 7.51
N ASP A 34 9.24 -18.60 6.87
CA ASP A 34 9.23 -19.76 5.98
C ASP A 34 10.50 -20.61 6.16
N TYR A 35 10.64 -21.66 5.34
CA TYR A 35 11.79 -22.57 5.38
C TYR A 35 13.13 -21.88 5.09
N PHE A 36 13.13 -20.76 4.34
CA PHE A 36 14.33 -20.01 4.00
C PHE A 36 14.65 -18.92 5.03
N ASN A 37 13.65 -18.38 5.73
CA ASN A 37 13.82 -17.37 6.75
C ASN A 37 12.83 -17.56 7.91
N THR A 38 13.37 -18.02 9.04
CA THR A 38 12.61 -18.29 10.27
C THR A 38 12.07 -17.04 10.98
N LYS A 39 12.48 -15.84 10.56
CA LYS A 39 11.98 -14.56 11.09
C LYS A 39 10.97 -13.87 10.16
N GLY A 40 10.78 -14.39 8.95
CA GLY A 40 10.02 -13.70 7.91
C GLY A 40 10.70 -12.40 7.48
N GLN A 41 9.95 -11.53 6.81
CA GLN A 41 10.46 -10.23 6.36
C GLN A 41 9.46 -9.14 6.66
N LEU A 42 9.95 -8.04 7.24
CA LEU A 42 9.19 -6.81 7.42
C LEU A 42 9.67 -5.80 6.38
N TRP A 43 8.79 -5.44 5.44
CA TRP A 43 9.14 -4.50 4.37
C TRP A 43 8.89 -3.05 4.74
N GLY A 44 8.01 -2.81 5.73
CA GLY A 44 7.81 -1.47 6.32
C GLY A 44 6.92 -0.53 5.52
N ASN A 45 6.35 -0.98 4.39
CA ASN A 45 5.33 -0.22 3.66
C ASN A 45 3.99 -0.24 4.41
N PRO A 46 3.18 0.83 4.36
CA PRO A 46 1.81 0.78 4.85
C PRO A 46 0.99 -0.22 4.05
N THR A 47 0.08 -0.93 4.73
CA THR A 47 -0.95 -1.73 4.07
C THR A 47 -2.12 -0.86 3.61
N TYR A 48 -2.87 -1.32 2.62
CA TYR A 48 -4.05 -0.61 2.11
C TYR A 48 -5.27 -0.87 3.01
N ASP A 49 -6.11 0.16 3.16
CA ASP A 49 -7.49 -0.03 3.59
C ASP A 49 -8.30 -0.51 2.37
N TRP A 50 -8.49 -1.83 2.29
CA TRP A 50 -9.21 -2.47 1.19
C TRP A 50 -10.71 -2.16 1.19
N ASN A 51 -11.29 -1.79 2.33
CA ASN A 51 -12.69 -1.39 2.40
C ASN A 51 -12.87 0.00 1.79
N GLU A 52 -11.98 0.94 2.12
CA GLU A 52 -11.98 2.27 1.52
C GLU A 52 -11.70 2.21 0.01
N LEU A 53 -10.71 1.40 -0.41
CA LEU A 53 -10.45 1.18 -1.83
C LEU A 53 -11.69 0.64 -2.55
N ARG A 54 -12.37 -0.37 -1.98
CA ARG A 54 -13.61 -0.91 -2.53
C ARG A 54 -14.71 0.15 -2.61
N ARG A 55 -14.88 0.97 -1.56
CA ARG A 55 -15.85 2.07 -1.51
C ARG A 55 -15.59 3.11 -2.61
N LYS A 56 -14.33 3.40 -2.91
CA LYS A 56 -13.91 4.28 -4.01
C LYS A 56 -13.82 3.57 -5.38
N ASN A 57 -14.44 2.39 -5.53
CA ASN A 57 -14.42 1.57 -6.75
C ASN A 57 -13.01 1.31 -7.30
N TYR A 58 -12.03 1.16 -6.40
CA TYR A 58 -10.62 0.96 -6.73
C TYR A 58 -10.02 2.05 -7.64
N SER A 59 -10.58 3.25 -7.63
CA SER A 59 -10.19 4.35 -8.54
C SER A 59 -8.70 4.70 -8.50
N TRP A 60 -8.06 4.65 -7.33
CA TRP A 60 -6.62 4.86 -7.21
C TRP A 60 -5.81 3.82 -7.97
N TRP A 61 -6.16 2.53 -7.84
CA TRP A 61 -5.52 1.45 -8.58
C TRP A 61 -5.77 1.58 -10.09
N ILE A 62 -6.99 1.90 -10.49
CA ILE A 62 -7.32 2.13 -11.91
C ILE A 62 -6.44 3.24 -12.49
N ARG A 63 -6.33 4.41 -11.81
CA ARG A 63 -5.46 5.51 -12.25
C ARG A 63 -3.99 5.08 -12.34
N ARG A 64 -3.51 4.29 -11.37
CA ARG A 64 -2.15 3.76 -11.37
C ARG A 64 -1.90 2.87 -12.59
N PHE A 65 -2.82 1.95 -12.91
CA PHE A 65 -2.72 1.11 -14.11
C PHE A 65 -2.82 1.91 -15.40
N SER A 66 -3.74 2.87 -15.50
CA SER A 66 -3.84 3.77 -16.66
C SER A 66 -2.51 4.45 -16.96
N ARG A 67 -1.83 4.98 -15.94
CA ARG A 67 -0.50 5.58 -16.13
C ARG A 67 0.57 4.57 -16.55
N MET A 68 0.53 3.34 -16.01
CA MET A 68 1.48 2.30 -16.40
C MET A 68 1.31 1.86 -17.85
N PHE A 69 0.07 1.79 -18.36
CA PHE A 69 -0.21 1.43 -19.76
C PHE A 69 0.19 2.52 -20.77
N GLU A 70 0.39 3.76 -20.33
CA GLU A 70 1.00 4.79 -21.18
C GLU A 70 2.52 4.59 -21.35
N LEU A 71 3.15 3.75 -20.51
CA LEU A 71 4.60 3.57 -20.44
C LEU A 71 5.07 2.18 -20.90
N TYR A 72 4.22 1.16 -20.74
CA TYR A 72 4.54 -0.24 -21.00
C TYR A 72 3.40 -0.93 -21.75
N ASP A 73 3.74 -1.90 -22.60
CA ASP A 73 2.81 -2.76 -23.36
C ASP A 73 2.32 -3.98 -22.55
#